data_AF-W2TV86-F1
#
_entry.id   AF-W2TV86-F1
#
_cell.length_a   1.000
_cell.length_b   1.000
_cell.length_c   1.000
_cell.angle_alpha   90.00
_cell.angle_beta   90.00
_cell.angle_gamma   90.00
#
_symmetry.space_group_name_H-M   'P 1'
#
loop_
_entity.id
_entity.type
_entity.pdbx_description
1 polymer ?
#
loop_
_entity_poly.entity_id
_entity_poly.type
_entity_poly.pdbx_seq_one_letter_code
_entity_poly.pdbx_strand_id
1 'polypeptide(L)'
;MSGIFFSFPLAPSGNRRHGVVTALDDVSYKVEWIPQEAGEHAVDVRIFDQSVQDSPFACNVGAPEKVAVRAVPRRILTKDLHTEHSFEIDASSAGSGNLEIMINGGRVPCRVREIVNRQYKAVFTPTQSVTHTIEMRFNGEEVAGSPWHIPVEDRPERRHDATRTTSYYSELSGPGLVRAPINKTASFEITGEGLETSDIQAKIYGPDGREFPVRILPRGNGRYTAEYRIEQVSSNLITPEFK
;
A
#
# COMPACT_ATOMS: atom_id res chain seq x y z
N MET A 1 6.76 51.69 7.80
CA MET A 1 6.05 50.61 7.09
C MET A 1 5.72 49.55 8.13
N SER A 2 4.50 49.60 8.64
CA SER A 2 3.96 48.66 9.63
C SER A 2 3.72 47.33 8.94
N GLY A 3 4.42 46.29 9.38
CA GLY A 3 4.45 44.98 8.74
C GLY A 3 3.12 44.24 8.85
N ILE A 4 2.81 43.44 7.84
CA ILE A 4 1.80 42.38 7.95
C ILE A 4 2.41 41.29 8.85
N PHE A 5 1.74 40.99 9.95
CA PHE A 5 2.14 39.93 10.87
C PHE A 5 1.16 38.78 10.73
N PHE A 6 1.61 37.66 10.18
CA PHE A 6 0.84 36.43 10.25
C PHE A 6 1.01 35.84 11.65
N SER A 7 -0.09 35.62 12.38
CA SER A 7 -0.05 34.72 13.52
C SER A 7 -0.14 33.27 13.03
N PHE A 8 0.36 32.36 13.86
CA PHE A 8 0.81 31.06 13.41
C PHE A 8 -0.28 30.00 13.55
N PRO A 9 -0.20 28.89 12.78
CA PRO A 9 -1.06 27.74 13.03
C PRO A 9 -0.89 27.30 14.48
N LEU A 10 -1.98 27.36 15.24
CA LEU A 10 -2.08 26.79 16.58
C LEU A 10 -2.31 25.29 16.40
N ALA A 11 -1.36 24.48 16.85
CA ALA A 11 -1.51 23.03 16.88
C ALA A 11 -2.55 22.61 17.93
N PRO A 12 -3.11 21.39 17.85
CA PRO A 12 -4.01 20.85 18.88
C PRO A 12 -3.43 20.90 20.30
N SER A 13 -2.11 20.77 20.46
CA SER A 13 -1.41 20.91 21.74
C SER A 13 -1.31 22.34 22.28
N GLY A 14 -1.71 23.35 21.49
CA GLY A 14 -1.47 24.77 21.78
C GLY A 14 -0.09 25.27 21.34
N ASN A 15 0.76 24.40 20.79
CA ASN A 15 2.05 24.80 20.23
C ASN A 15 1.85 25.76 19.06
N ARG A 16 2.61 26.86 19.05
CA ARG A 16 2.67 27.80 17.92
C ARG A 16 3.97 27.59 17.17
N ARG A 17 3.91 27.46 15.84
CA ARG A 17 5.12 27.41 15.02
C ARG A 17 5.10 28.41 13.89
N HIS A 18 6.24 29.07 13.72
CA HIS A 18 6.45 30.05 12.68
C HIS A 18 6.34 29.41 11.29
N GLY A 19 5.34 29.82 10.51
CA GLY A 19 5.33 29.59 9.06
C GLY A 19 6.31 30.54 8.39
N VAL A 20 6.88 30.12 7.27
CA VAL A 20 7.73 30.96 6.42
C VAL A 20 6.82 31.84 5.56
N VAL A 21 6.95 33.15 5.70
CA VAL A 21 6.18 34.13 4.92
C VAL A 21 7.08 34.65 3.81
N THR A 22 6.63 34.55 2.58
CA THR A 22 7.32 35.05 1.39
C THR A 22 6.43 36.07 0.69
N ALA A 23 6.92 37.29 0.49
CA ALA A 23 6.24 38.26 -0.36
C ALA A 23 6.32 37.77 -1.82
N LEU A 24 5.18 37.71 -2.50
CA LEU A 24 5.12 37.37 -3.92
C LEU A 24 5.16 38.65 -4.78
N ASP A 25 4.45 39.69 -4.34
CA ASP A 25 4.46 41.05 -4.90
C ASP A 25 4.09 42.08 -3.81
N ASP A 26 3.78 43.32 -4.22
CA ASP A 26 3.45 44.43 -3.31
C ASP A 26 2.19 44.22 -2.47
N VAL A 27 1.31 43.28 -2.84
CA VAL A 27 -0.01 43.07 -2.22
C VAL A 27 -0.31 41.62 -1.87
N SER A 28 0.54 40.67 -2.27
CA SER A 28 0.32 39.24 -2.06
C SER A 28 1.50 38.54 -1.36
N TYR A 29 1.14 37.59 -0.51
CA TYR A 29 2.07 36.87 0.35
C TYR A 29 1.74 35.38 0.32
N LYS A 30 2.78 34.55 0.32
CA LYS A 30 2.70 33.10 0.48
C LYS A 30 3.13 32.73 1.89
N VAL A 31 2.38 31.86 2.55
CA VAL A 31 2.74 31.31 3.86
C VAL A 31 2.91 29.81 3.73
N GLU A 32 4.05 29.29 4.18
CA GLU A 32 4.38 27.87 4.15
C GLU A 32 4.67 27.37 5.56
N TRP A 33 4.08 26.25 5.95
CA TRP A 33 4.42 25.57 7.21
C TRP A 33 4.40 24.06 7.00
N ILE A 34 5.16 23.35 7.84
CA ILE A 34 5.15 21.88 7.89
C ILE A 34 4.52 21.47 9.22
N PRO A 35 3.27 20.97 9.23
CA PRO A 35 2.63 20.60 10.49
C PRO A 35 3.34 19.39 11.10
N GLN A 36 3.43 19.36 12.42
CA GLN A 36 4.11 18.29 13.18
C GLN A 36 3.12 17.42 13.97
N GLU A 37 1.88 17.91 14.11
CA GLU A 37 0.81 17.26 14.84
C GLU A 37 -0.35 17.02 13.88
N ALA A 38 -1.05 15.91 14.07
CA ALA A 38 -2.27 15.62 13.34
C ALA A 38 -3.46 16.16 14.15
N GLY A 39 -4.49 16.66 13.48
CA GLY A 39 -5.66 17.26 14.10
C GLY A 39 -6.00 18.64 13.56
N GLU A 40 -7.00 19.26 14.16
CA GLU A 40 -7.47 20.58 13.77
C GLU A 40 -6.49 21.65 14.24
N HIS A 41 -5.92 22.39 13.29
CA HIS A 41 -5.08 23.55 13.52
C HIS A 41 -5.90 24.82 13.29
N ALA A 42 -5.62 25.88 14.04
CA ALA A 42 -6.23 27.19 13.82
C ALA A 42 -5.20 28.15 13.22
N VAL A 43 -5.43 28.62 12.00
CA VAL A 43 -4.54 29.53 11.28
C VAL A 43 -5.05 30.95 11.48
N ASP A 44 -4.37 31.74 12.32
CA ASP A 44 -4.77 33.11 12.60
C ASP A 44 -4.02 34.09 11.67
N VAL A 45 -4.73 34.77 10.78
CA VAL A 45 -4.14 35.74 9.85
C VAL A 45 -4.46 37.15 10.33
N ARG A 46 -3.44 38.00 10.46
CA ARG A 46 -3.60 39.39 10.90
C ARG A 46 -2.93 40.37 9.94
N ILE A 47 -3.51 41.55 9.85
CA ILE A 47 -2.98 42.72 9.13
C ILE A 47 -3.01 43.89 10.12
N PHE A 48 -1.86 44.54 10.35
CA PHE A 48 -1.72 45.59 11.37
C PHE A 48 -2.23 45.16 12.77
N ASP A 49 -1.87 43.94 13.19
CA ASP A 49 -2.34 43.30 14.44
C ASP A 49 -3.85 43.08 14.56
N GLN A 50 -4.62 43.32 13.50
CA GLN A 50 -6.03 43.05 13.44
C GLN A 50 -6.29 41.76 12.66
N SER A 51 -7.03 40.82 13.26
CA SER A 51 -7.46 39.59 12.56
C SER A 51 -8.27 39.96 11.33
N VAL A 52 -7.93 39.31 10.21
CA VAL A 52 -8.70 39.44 8.98
C VAL A 52 -10.06 38.75 9.14
N GLN A 53 -10.98 39.04 8.24
CA GLN A 53 -12.26 38.37 8.20
C GLN A 53 -12.09 36.85 8.16
N ASP A 54 -12.93 36.13 8.93
CA ASP A 54 -12.97 34.66 9.04
C ASP A 54 -11.74 34.02 9.71
N SER A 55 -10.78 34.82 10.17
CA SER A 55 -9.69 34.36 11.02
C SER A 55 -10.18 34.11 12.46
N PRO A 56 -9.76 33.00 13.13
CA PRO A 56 -8.85 31.98 12.62
C PRO A 56 -9.53 30.95 11.70
N PHE A 57 -8.79 30.50 10.69
CA PHE A 57 -9.24 29.46 9.77
C PHE A 57 -8.93 28.07 10.34
N ALA A 58 -9.94 27.19 10.37
CA ALA A 58 -9.73 25.79 10.74
C ALA A 58 -9.02 25.03 9.61
N CYS A 59 -7.94 24.34 9.94
CA CYS A 59 -7.14 23.54 9.03
C CYS A 59 -6.97 22.12 9.58
N ASN A 60 -7.60 21.13 8.94
CA ASN A 60 -7.49 19.74 9.36
C ASN A 60 -6.20 19.11 8.81
N VAL A 61 -5.29 18.75 9.70
CA VAL A 61 -4.05 18.04 9.35
C VAL A 61 -4.22 16.55 9.61
N GLY A 62 -3.88 15.74 8.61
CA GLY A 62 -3.85 14.29 8.69
C GLY A 62 -2.43 13.71 8.79
N ALA A 63 -2.31 12.54 9.40
CA ALA A 63 -1.06 11.76 9.51
C ALA A 63 -1.34 10.28 9.15
N PRO A 64 -1.22 9.90 7.86
CA PRO A 64 -1.46 8.54 7.39
C PRO A 64 -0.62 7.48 8.12
N GLU A 65 0.60 7.82 8.51
CA GLU A 65 1.53 6.96 9.24
C GLU A 65 1.07 6.62 10.66
N LYS A 66 0.12 7.39 11.20
CA LYS A 66 -0.49 7.15 12.52
C LYS A 66 -1.77 6.33 12.47
N VAL A 67 -2.22 5.91 11.29
CA VAL A 67 -3.28 4.91 11.15
C VAL A 67 -2.65 3.53 11.35
N ALA A 68 -3.11 2.79 12.37
CA ALA A 68 -2.62 1.45 12.67
C ALA A 68 -3.64 0.38 12.25
N VAL A 69 -3.20 -0.63 11.51
CA VAL A 69 -4.05 -1.75 11.09
C VAL A 69 -3.58 -3.04 11.75
N ARG A 70 -4.51 -3.80 12.35
CA ARG A 70 -4.22 -5.00 13.13
C ARG A 70 -5.14 -6.15 12.73
N ALA A 71 -4.73 -7.36 13.09
CA ALA A 71 -5.50 -8.58 12.86
C ALA A 71 -5.86 -8.82 11.37
N VAL A 72 -5.07 -8.28 10.44
CA VAL A 72 -5.21 -8.62 9.02
C VAL A 72 -4.97 -10.13 8.87
N PRO A 73 -5.92 -10.90 8.28
CA PRO A 73 -5.71 -12.32 8.06
C PRO A 73 -4.43 -12.55 7.26
N ARG A 74 -3.53 -13.40 7.76
CA ARG A 74 -2.29 -13.72 7.03
C ARG A 74 -2.54 -14.62 5.83
N ARG A 75 -3.65 -15.36 5.86
CA ARG A 75 -4.11 -16.32 4.84
C ARG A 75 -5.56 -16.67 5.11
N ILE A 76 -6.27 -17.08 4.07
CA ILE A 76 -7.59 -17.71 4.13
C ILE A 76 -7.43 -19.16 3.64
N LEU A 77 -7.97 -20.15 4.37
CA LEU A 77 -8.02 -21.53 3.88
C LEU A 77 -9.17 -21.67 2.87
N THR A 78 -9.09 -22.60 1.92
CA THR A 78 -10.15 -22.79 0.93
C THR A 78 -11.49 -23.13 1.60
N LYS A 79 -11.44 -23.87 2.72
CA LYS A 79 -12.62 -24.18 3.54
C LYS A 79 -13.27 -22.96 4.21
N ASP A 80 -12.52 -21.86 4.36
CA ASP A 80 -12.95 -20.64 5.02
C ASP A 80 -13.37 -19.56 3.99
N LEU A 81 -13.42 -19.90 2.69
CA LEU A 81 -14.12 -19.10 1.69
C LEU A 81 -15.61 -19.01 2.04
N HIS A 82 -16.24 -17.92 1.60
CA HIS A 82 -17.63 -17.59 1.90
C HIS A 82 -17.94 -17.36 3.39
N THR A 83 -16.91 -17.30 4.26
CA THR A 83 -17.05 -16.89 5.65
C THR A 83 -16.55 -15.46 5.86
N GLU A 84 -16.96 -14.82 6.96
CA GLU A 84 -16.53 -13.45 7.26
C GLU A 84 -15.12 -13.43 7.86
N HIS A 85 -14.26 -12.58 7.29
CA HIS A 85 -12.95 -12.25 7.81
C HIS A 85 -12.92 -10.78 8.21
N SER A 86 -12.17 -10.43 9.24
CA SER A 86 -12.15 -9.06 9.75
C SER A 86 -10.77 -8.60 10.18
N PHE A 87 -10.56 -7.29 10.13
CA PHE A 87 -9.37 -6.61 10.64
C PHE A 87 -9.77 -5.33 11.37
N GLU A 88 -8.88 -4.84 12.22
CA GLU A 88 -9.08 -3.67 13.08
C GLU A 88 -8.24 -2.51 12.59
N ILE A 89 -8.80 -1.31 12.69
CA ILE A 89 -8.18 -0.06 12.23
C ILE A 89 -8.25 0.93 13.38
N ASP A 90 -7.14 1.55 13.73
CA ASP A 90 -7.06 2.63 14.71
C ASP A 90 -6.55 3.90 14.00
N ALA A 91 -7.45 4.85 13.77
CA ALA A 91 -7.14 6.17 13.20
C ALA A 91 -7.27 7.28 14.25
N SER A 92 -7.34 6.95 15.55
CA SER A 92 -7.53 7.91 16.63
C SER A 92 -6.44 8.99 16.69
N SER A 93 -5.22 8.62 16.28
CA SER A 93 -4.04 9.51 16.27
C SER A 93 -3.71 10.10 14.90
N ALA A 94 -4.48 9.76 13.86
CA ALA A 94 -4.22 10.18 12.48
C ALA A 94 -4.74 11.59 12.17
N GLY A 95 -5.41 12.24 13.11
CA GLY A 95 -6.08 13.52 12.85
C GLY A 95 -7.34 13.37 12.03
N SER A 96 -7.88 14.48 11.54
CA SER A 96 -9.11 14.49 10.74
C SER A 96 -8.81 14.19 9.28
N GLY A 97 -9.63 13.36 8.65
CA GLY A 97 -9.42 12.97 7.27
C GLY A 97 -10.38 11.90 6.78
N ASN A 98 -10.29 11.59 5.49
CA ASN A 98 -11.04 10.52 4.86
C ASN A 98 -10.19 9.24 4.84
N LEU A 99 -10.77 8.14 5.32
CA LEU A 99 -10.17 6.82 5.24
C LEU A 99 -10.83 6.02 4.12
N GLU A 100 -10.03 5.54 3.18
CA GLU A 100 -10.47 4.76 2.02
C GLU A 100 -9.92 3.34 2.14
N ILE A 101 -10.79 2.35 1.92
CA ILE A 101 -10.45 0.93 1.96
C ILE A 101 -10.95 0.28 0.68
N MET A 102 -10.06 -0.41 -0.02
CA MET A 102 -10.39 -1.20 -1.20
C MET A 102 -9.88 -2.63 -1.02
N ILE A 103 -10.69 -3.60 -1.44
CA ILE A 103 -10.26 -5.00 -1.51
C ILE A 103 -10.34 -5.45 -2.96
N ASN A 104 -9.20 -5.84 -3.53
CA ASN A 104 -9.02 -6.17 -4.94
C ASN A 104 -9.48 -5.03 -5.88
N GLY A 105 -9.14 -3.78 -5.56
CA GLY A 105 -9.62 -2.60 -6.29
C GLY A 105 -11.14 -2.41 -6.19
N GLY A 106 -11.74 -2.77 -5.05
CA GLY A 106 -13.16 -2.61 -4.76
C GLY A 106 -14.07 -3.73 -5.29
N ARG A 107 -13.51 -4.80 -5.88
CA ARG A 107 -14.28 -5.96 -6.37
C ARG A 107 -14.86 -6.81 -5.25
N VAL A 108 -14.23 -6.79 -4.07
CA VAL A 108 -14.70 -7.53 -2.90
C VAL A 108 -15.34 -6.53 -1.94
N PRO A 109 -16.65 -6.66 -1.63
CA PRO A 109 -17.32 -5.76 -0.70
C PRO A 109 -16.68 -5.82 0.70
N CYS A 110 -16.48 -4.64 1.28
CA CYS A 110 -16.02 -4.48 2.66
C CYS A 110 -17.03 -3.64 3.44
N ARG A 111 -17.46 -4.15 4.60
CA ARG A 111 -18.31 -3.43 5.55
C ARG A 111 -17.44 -2.89 6.67
N VAL A 112 -17.55 -1.59 6.94
CA VAL A 112 -16.79 -0.93 8.01
C VAL A 112 -17.76 -0.43 9.06
N ARG A 113 -17.44 -0.68 10.33
CA ARG A 113 -18.19 -0.18 11.48
C ARG A 113 -17.25 0.48 12.46
N GLU A 114 -17.59 1.68 12.91
CA GLU A 114 -16.90 2.32 14.03
C GLU A 114 -17.20 1.56 15.33
N ILE A 115 -16.14 1.25 16.08
CA ILE A 115 -16.21 0.61 17.39
C ILE A 115 -16.25 1.70 18.46
N VAL A 116 -15.22 2.55 18.51
CA VAL A 116 -15.05 3.64 19.47
C VAL A 116 -13.97 4.61 18.98
N ASN A 117 -14.16 5.92 19.18
CA ASN A 117 -13.12 6.95 19.00
C ASN A 117 -12.24 6.77 17.73
N ARG A 118 -12.84 6.69 16.54
CA ARG A 118 -12.11 6.48 15.27
C ARG A 118 -11.30 5.17 15.21
N GLN A 119 -11.71 4.17 15.98
CA GLN A 119 -11.33 2.77 15.80
C GLN A 119 -12.45 2.05 15.06
N TYR A 120 -12.10 1.30 14.03
CA TYR A 120 -13.03 0.65 13.12
C TYR A 120 -12.77 -0.85 13.04
N LYS A 121 -13.85 -1.59 12.83
CA LYS A 121 -13.79 -3.00 12.39
C LYS A 121 -14.21 -3.07 10.94
N ALA A 122 -13.32 -3.56 10.09
CA ALA A 122 -13.61 -3.87 8.70
C ALA A 122 -13.87 -5.37 8.55
N VAL A 123 -14.92 -5.74 7.82
CA VAL A 123 -15.35 -7.12 7.58
C VAL A 123 -15.53 -7.33 6.09
N PHE A 124 -14.99 -8.42 5.57
CA PHE A 124 -15.14 -8.83 4.17
C PHE A 124 -15.37 -10.34 4.05
N THR A 125 -15.95 -10.75 2.93
CA THR A 125 -16.26 -12.17 2.66
C THR A 125 -15.59 -12.57 1.34
N PRO A 126 -14.43 -13.23 1.38
CA PRO A 126 -13.75 -13.73 0.19
C PRO A 126 -14.56 -14.85 -0.46
N THR A 127 -14.80 -14.78 -1.76
CA THR A 127 -15.61 -15.78 -2.49
C THR A 127 -14.82 -16.51 -3.58
N GLN A 128 -13.61 -16.05 -3.89
CA GLN A 128 -12.77 -16.59 -4.96
C GLN A 128 -11.47 -17.13 -4.37
N SER A 129 -10.95 -18.23 -4.92
CA SER A 129 -9.64 -18.75 -4.54
C SER A 129 -8.53 -17.98 -5.26
N VAL A 130 -8.37 -16.71 -4.87
CA VAL A 130 -7.35 -15.78 -5.38
C VAL A 130 -6.73 -15.03 -4.21
N THR A 131 -5.52 -14.52 -4.38
CA THR A 131 -4.93 -13.61 -3.38
C THR A 131 -5.78 -12.35 -3.27
N HIS A 132 -6.26 -12.07 -2.06
CA HIS A 132 -7.00 -10.84 -1.77
C HIS A 132 -6.02 -9.75 -1.35
N THR A 133 -6.12 -8.58 -1.95
CA THR A 133 -5.26 -7.42 -1.69
C THR A 133 -6.11 -6.35 -1.03
N ILE A 134 -5.72 -5.95 0.18
CA ILE A 134 -6.33 -4.85 0.92
C ILE A 134 -5.48 -3.61 0.73
N GLU A 135 -6.05 -2.58 0.15
CA GLU A 135 -5.45 -1.27 -0.07
C GLU A 135 -6.13 -0.28 0.87
N MET A 136 -5.35 0.55 1.56
CA MET A 136 -5.88 1.56 2.47
C MET A 136 -5.16 2.89 2.29
N ARG A 137 -5.95 3.95 2.19
CA ARG A 137 -5.46 5.33 2.07
C ARG A 137 -6.11 6.24 3.08
N PHE A 138 -5.36 7.23 3.54
CA PHE A 138 -5.83 8.31 4.40
C PHE A 138 -5.53 9.66 3.72
N ASN A 139 -6.57 10.44 3.43
CA ASN A 139 -6.45 11.69 2.65
C ASN A 139 -5.73 11.52 1.30
N GLY A 140 -5.92 10.37 0.64
CA GLY A 140 -5.30 10.05 -0.65
C GLY A 140 -3.88 9.50 -0.57
N GLU A 141 -3.24 9.48 0.61
CA GLU A 141 -1.92 8.88 0.82
C GLU A 141 -2.03 7.47 1.41
N GLU A 142 -1.06 6.61 1.09
CA GLU A 142 -1.07 5.23 1.55
C GLU A 142 -0.76 5.11 3.04
N VAL A 143 -1.53 4.26 3.71
CA VAL A 143 -1.35 3.96 5.14
C VAL A 143 -0.17 3.00 5.31
N ALA A 144 0.55 3.10 6.43
CA ALA A 144 1.66 2.21 6.74
C ALA A 144 1.24 0.72 6.68
N GLY A 145 1.98 -0.06 5.89
CA GLY A 145 1.74 -1.49 5.68
C GLY A 145 0.75 -1.82 4.55
N SER A 146 0.03 -0.84 4.01
CA SER A 146 -0.74 -1.01 2.79
C SER A 146 0.20 -1.14 1.57
N PRO A 147 -0.10 -2.01 0.60
CA PRO A 147 -1.20 -2.98 0.60
C PRO A 147 -0.87 -4.27 1.37
N TRP A 148 -1.90 -4.91 1.94
CA TRP A 148 -1.77 -6.25 2.53
C TRP A 148 -2.27 -7.33 1.58
N HIS A 149 -1.49 -8.39 1.40
CA HIS A 149 -1.84 -9.53 0.55
C HIS A 149 -2.20 -10.77 1.38
N ILE A 150 -3.36 -11.34 1.10
CA ILE A 150 -3.95 -12.46 1.82
C ILE A 150 -4.15 -13.61 0.82
N PRO A 151 -3.23 -14.58 0.73
CA PRO A 151 -3.39 -15.73 -0.14
C PRO A 151 -4.56 -16.60 0.32
N VAL A 152 -5.18 -17.29 -0.64
CA VAL A 152 -6.11 -18.40 -0.38
C VAL A 152 -5.38 -19.70 -0.71
N GLU A 153 -4.95 -20.45 0.30
CA GLU A 153 -4.22 -21.70 0.11
C GLU A 153 -4.44 -22.66 1.29
N ASP A 154 -4.40 -23.97 1.03
CA ASP A 154 -4.55 -25.01 2.06
C ASP A 154 -3.21 -25.55 2.59
N ARG A 155 -2.09 -24.91 2.21
CA ARG A 155 -0.76 -25.37 2.63
C ARG A 155 -0.61 -25.18 4.15
N PRO A 156 -0.07 -26.18 4.88
CA PRO A 156 0.15 -26.06 6.31
C PRO A 156 1.00 -24.82 6.61
N GLU A 157 0.67 -24.07 7.67
CA GLU A 157 1.57 -23.01 8.17
C GLU A 157 2.93 -23.64 8.42
N ARG A 158 3.95 -23.29 7.63
CA ARG A 158 5.31 -23.58 8.05
C ARG A 158 5.51 -22.79 9.34
N ARG A 159 5.88 -23.46 10.44
CA ARG A 159 6.27 -22.78 11.69
C ARG A 159 7.47 -21.88 11.38
N HIS A 160 7.23 -20.63 11.03
CA HIS A 160 8.25 -19.62 10.85
C HIS A 160 8.04 -18.56 11.93
N ASP A 161 9.16 -18.21 12.59
CA ASP A 161 9.24 -17.33 13.74
C ASP A 161 8.33 -16.10 13.64
N ALA A 162 7.75 -15.72 14.78
CA ALA A 162 6.85 -14.60 14.98
C ALA A 162 7.41 -13.21 14.55
N THR A 163 8.64 -13.16 14.05
CA THR A 163 9.34 -11.98 13.53
C THR A 163 9.17 -11.75 12.03
N ARG A 164 8.63 -12.71 11.25
CA ARG A 164 8.35 -12.49 9.83
C ARG A 164 6.98 -11.83 9.64
N THR A 165 7.00 -10.51 9.60
CA THR A 165 5.92 -9.68 9.04
C THR A 165 6.31 -9.37 7.59
N THR A 166 6.16 -10.31 6.66
CA THR A 166 6.32 -9.92 5.24
C THR A 166 5.58 -10.76 4.22
N SER A 167 5.17 -10.04 3.18
CA SER A 167 4.20 -10.34 2.14
C SER A 167 4.59 -11.48 1.22
N TYR A 168 3.62 -12.33 0.86
CA TYR A 168 3.73 -13.35 -0.19
C TYR A 168 3.69 -12.77 -1.63
N TYR A 169 4.06 -11.50 -1.81
CA TYR A 169 4.09 -10.89 -3.14
C TYR A 169 5.45 -11.17 -3.79
N SER A 170 5.42 -11.75 -5.00
CA SER A 170 6.61 -11.90 -5.83
C SER A 170 6.45 -11.04 -7.07
N GLU A 171 7.36 -10.09 -7.26
CA GLU A 171 7.47 -9.30 -8.48
C GLU A 171 8.21 -10.08 -9.55
N LEU A 172 7.66 -10.09 -10.76
CA LEU A 172 8.30 -10.64 -11.95
C LEU A 172 8.77 -9.50 -12.84
N SER A 173 10.03 -9.52 -13.25
CA SER A 173 10.56 -8.49 -14.16
C SER A 173 11.57 -9.06 -15.15
N GLY A 174 11.76 -8.39 -16.28
CA GLY A 174 12.82 -8.70 -17.23
C GLY A 174 12.33 -9.14 -18.62
N PRO A 175 13.24 -9.10 -19.61
CA PRO A 175 12.89 -9.23 -21.02
C PRO A 175 12.34 -10.62 -21.38
N GLY A 176 12.73 -11.67 -20.64
CA GLY A 176 12.24 -13.03 -20.85
C GLY A 176 10.77 -13.25 -20.49
N LEU A 177 10.06 -12.27 -19.91
CA LEU A 177 8.60 -12.36 -19.78
C LEU A 177 7.86 -11.95 -21.06
N VAL A 178 8.52 -11.16 -21.91
CA VAL A 178 7.91 -10.52 -23.08
C VAL A 178 8.43 -11.14 -24.39
N ARG A 179 9.72 -11.46 -24.44
CA ARG A 179 10.38 -11.97 -25.64
C ARG A 179 11.48 -12.95 -25.31
N ALA A 180 11.54 -14.04 -26.06
CA ALA A 180 12.61 -15.03 -26.00
C ALA A 180 13.13 -15.35 -27.40
N PRO A 181 14.46 -15.30 -27.62
CA PRO A 181 15.05 -15.79 -28.85
C PRO A 181 15.00 -17.31 -28.91
N ILE A 182 14.63 -17.85 -30.08
CA ILE A 182 14.62 -19.30 -30.34
C ILE A 182 16.03 -19.86 -30.17
N ASN A 183 16.14 -21.05 -29.59
CA ASN A 183 17.38 -21.78 -29.37
C ASN A 183 18.43 -21.00 -28.55
N LYS A 184 17.99 -20.00 -27.80
CA LYS A 184 18.81 -19.22 -26.88
C LYS A 184 18.14 -19.16 -25.51
N THR A 185 18.96 -19.03 -24.46
CA THR A 185 18.45 -18.87 -23.11
C THR A 185 17.83 -17.49 -22.96
N ALA A 186 16.59 -17.46 -22.51
CA ALA A 186 15.89 -16.27 -22.05
C ALA A 186 15.75 -16.34 -20.52
N SER A 187 15.66 -15.17 -19.88
CA SER A 187 15.54 -15.11 -18.43
C SER A 187 14.67 -13.96 -17.95
N PHE A 188 14.11 -14.16 -16.76
CA PHE A 188 13.41 -13.13 -15.99
C PHE A 188 13.76 -13.25 -14.51
N GLU A 189 13.59 -12.16 -13.78
CA GLU A 189 13.82 -12.06 -12.35
C GLU A 189 12.52 -12.26 -11.58
N ILE A 190 12.65 -12.91 -10.43
CA ILE A 190 11.60 -13.12 -9.44
C ILE A 190 12.12 -12.49 -8.14
N THR A 191 11.40 -11.52 -7.59
CA THR A 191 11.77 -10.86 -6.34
C THR A 191 10.62 -11.02 -5.36
N GLY A 192 10.86 -11.68 -4.23
CA GLY A 192 9.86 -11.82 -3.17
C GLY A 192 10.53 -11.81 -1.81
N GLU A 193 10.03 -11.01 -0.88
CA GLU A 193 10.64 -10.94 0.43
C GLU A 193 10.46 -12.28 1.18
N GLY A 194 11.58 -12.84 1.66
CA GLY A 194 11.57 -14.10 2.38
C GLY A 194 11.28 -15.35 1.54
N LEU A 195 11.23 -15.21 0.22
CA LEU A 195 10.97 -16.31 -0.73
C LEU A 195 12.11 -17.34 -0.71
N GLU A 196 11.78 -18.62 -0.62
CA GLU A 196 12.72 -19.74 -0.74
C GLU A 196 12.60 -20.41 -2.11
N THR A 197 13.66 -21.07 -2.59
CA THR A 197 13.64 -21.78 -3.88
C THR A 197 12.50 -22.81 -3.95
N SER A 198 12.13 -23.43 -2.82
CA SER A 198 11.04 -24.41 -2.76
C SER A 198 9.65 -23.81 -3.01
N ASP A 199 9.52 -22.49 -2.88
CA ASP A 199 8.24 -21.80 -3.02
C ASP A 199 7.98 -21.39 -4.48
N ILE A 200 8.99 -21.52 -5.35
CA ILE A 200 8.92 -21.08 -6.76
C ILE A 200 8.63 -22.28 -7.66
N GLN A 201 7.45 -22.27 -8.28
CA GLN A 201 7.11 -23.16 -9.39
C GLN A 201 6.91 -22.34 -10.66
N ALA A 202 7.80 -22.50 -11.64
CA ALA A 202 7.69 -21.81 -12.93
C ALA A 202 7.53 -22.82 -14.05
N LYS A 203 6.58 -22.57 -14.94
CA LYS A 203 6.33 -23.34 -16.15
C LYS A 203 6.30 -22.42 -17.36
N ILE A 204 6.94 -22.84 -18.44
CA ILE A 204 6.90 -22.13 -19.72
C ILE A 204 6.23 -23.06 -20.72
N TYR A 205 5.21 -22.58 -21.39
CA TYR A 205 4.53 -23.33 -22.44
C TYR A 205 4.86 -22.74 -23.80
N GLY A 206 5.15 -23.63 -24.75
CA GLY A 206 5.14 -23.32 -26.16
C GLY A 206 3.71 -23.08 -26.65
N PRO A 207 3.55 -22.43 -27.79
CA PRO A 207 2.24 -22.18 -28.36
C PRO A 207 1.58 -23.41 -28.99
N ASP A 208 2.27 -24.55 -29.04
CA ASP A 208 1.73 -25.90 -29.25
C ASP A 208 1.23 -26.56 -27.94
N GLY A 209 1.33 -25.86 -26.81
CA GLY A 209 1.00 -26.37 -25.47
C GLY A 209 2.11 -27.19 -24.82
N ARG A 210 3.28 -27.33 -25.46
CA ARG A 210 4.40 -28.11 -24.92
C ARG A 210 5.07 -27.39 -23.75
N GLU A 211 5.28 -28.07 -22.64
CA GLU A 211 6.02 -27.51 -21.49
C GLU A 211 7.54 -27.51 -21.75
N PHE A 212 8.19 -26.39 -21.49
CA PHE A 212 9.64 -26.19 -21.53
C PHE A 212 10.20 -26.12 -20.11
N PRO A 213 11.36 -26.74 -19.86
CA PRO A 213 11.97 -26.73 -18.55
C PRO A 213 12.42 -25.31 -18.16
N VAL A 214 12.16 -24.95 -16.90
CA VAL A 214 12.61 -23.70 -16.29
C VAL A 214 13.62 -24.01 -15.19
N ARG A 215 14.76 -23.34 -15.23
CA ARG A 215 15.79 -23.43 -14.19
C ARG A 215 15.69 -22.20 -13.28
N ILE A 216 15.47 -22.43 -11.99
CA ILE A 216 15.47 -21.37 -10.98
C ILE A 216 16.86 -21.25 -10.35
N LEU A 217 17.42 -20.05 -10.38
CA LEU A 217 18.74 -19.72 -9.86
C LEU A 217 18.61 -18.69 -8.73
N PRO A 218 19.02 -19.00 -7.49
CA PRO A 218 19.02 -18.02 -6.41
C PRO A 218 20.06 -16.93 -6.66
N ARG A 219 19.68 -15.67 -6.38
CA ARG A 219 20.56 -14.48 -6.45
C ARG A 219 20.83 -13.85 -5.09
N GLY A 220 20.12 -14.30 -4.04
CA GLY A 220 20.24 -13.81 -2.67
C GLY A 220 19.15 -12.79 -2.32
N ASN A 221 18.88 -12.60 -1.02
CA ASN A 221 17.91 -11.63 -0.49
C ASN A 221 16.50 -11.74 -1.12
N GLY A 222 15.98 -12.95 -1.28
CA GLY A 222 14.64 -13.16 -1.87
C GLY A 222 14.57 -12.93 -3.38
N ARG A 223 15.71 -12.77 -4.07
CA ARG A 223 15.79 -12.64 -5.53
C ARG A 223 16.22 -13.95 -6.19
N TYR A 224 15.59 -14.25 -7.31
CA TYR A 224 15.83 -15.43 -8.14
C TYR A 224 15.82 -15.05 -9.62
N THR A 225 16.53 -15.83 -10.43
CA THR A 225 16.46 -15.76 -11.89
C THR A 225 15.87 -17.05 -12.42
N ALA A 226 14.81 -16.96 -13.20
CA ALA A 226 14.28 -18.06 -13.97
C ALA A 226 14.89 -18.04 -15.38
N GLU A 227 15.48 -19.16 -15.80
CA GLU A 227 16.06 -19.33 -17.12
C GLU A 227 15.30 -20.43 -17.89
N TYR A 228 14.98 -20.16 -19.15
CA TYR A 228 14.32 -21.12 -20.03
C TYR A 228 14.83 -20.98 -21.46
N ARG A 229 14.59 -22.00 -22.29
CA ARG A 229 14.98 -22.02 -23.70
C ARG A 229 13.87 -22.64 -24.54
N ILE A 230 13.39 -21.90 -25.54
CA ILE A 230 12.35 -22.35 -26.47
C ILE A 230 13.02 -22.79 -27.78
N GLU A 231 12.63 -23.95 -28.29
CA GLU A 231 13.24 -24.54 -29.50
C GLU A 231 12.38 -24.40 -30.77
N GLN A 232 11.14 -23.90 -30.68
CA GLN A 232 10.25 -23.66 -31.82
C GLN A 232 9.39 -22.39 -31.67
N VAL A 233 9.00 -21.79 -32.80
CA VAL A 233 8.00 -20.71 -32.86
C VAL A 233 6.65 -21.31 -33.19
N SER A 234 5.62 -20.94 -32.45
CA SER A 234 4.31 -20.69 -33.04
C SER A 234 3.71 -19.42 -32.42
N SER A 235 2.67 -18.89 -33.02
CA SER A 235 2.32 -17.47 -32.96
C SER A 235 1.28 -17.11 -31.90
N ASN A 236 1.37 -17.58 -30.65
CA ASN A 236 0.42 -17.18 -29.60
C ASN A 236 1.04 -17.05 -28.20
N LEU A 237 0.48 -16.11 -27.42
CA LEU A 237 1.01 -15.55 -26.16
C LEU A 237 1.39 -16.59 -25.10
N ILE A 238 2.49 -16.31 -24.38
CA ILE A 238 2.90 -16.99 -23.15
C ILE A 238 1.98 -16.50 -22.02
N THR A 239 1.22 -17.40 -21.41
CA THR A 239 0.48 -17.14 -20.17
C THR A 239 1.15 -17.90 -19.03
N PRO A 240 1.75 -17.23 -18.03
CA PRO A 240 2.20 -17.91 -16.83
C PRO A 240 1.00 -18.25 -15.95
N GLU A 241 0.75 -19.54 -15.73
CA GLU A 241 -0.16 -20.03 -14.69
C GLU A 241 0.64 -20.44 -13.45
N PHE A 242 0.23 -19.94 -12.28
CA PHE A 242 0.75 -20.33 -10.97
C PHE A 242 -0.37 -20.97 -10.15
N LYS A 243 -0.03 -21.98 -9.33
CA LYS A 243 -0.93 -22.67 -8.40
C LYS A 243 -0.41 -22.57 -6.97
#